data_AF-A0AAE1TGS7-F1
#
_entry.id   AF-A0AAE1TGS7-F1
#
_cell.length_a   1.000
_cell.length_b   1.000
_cell.length_c   1.000
_cell.angle_alpha   90.00
_cell.angle_beta   90.00
_cell.angle_gamma   90.00
#
_symmetry.space_group_name_H-M   'P 1'
#
loop_
_entity.id
_entity.type
_entity.pdbx_description
1 polymer ?
#
loop_
_entity_poly.entity_id
_entity_poly.type
_entity_poly.pdbx_seq_one_letter_code
_entity_poly.pdbx_strand_id
1 'polypeptide(L)'
;MKIGSIRKILERYRKYSKVDRLGISTDEEQYSQQMKVECAMMAKKIEHLRLSQRKLMGEELSSCSIEDLQEIENQLITSLRHVRLRKSQLFRQQIQQLKHKCGRTVQWQNQWTKHKEAEVETELRIGLPQNQCS
;
A
#
# COMPACT_ATOMS: atom_id res chain seq x y z
N MET A 1 -7.72 -37.77 65.51
CA MET A 1 -7.14 -38.13 64.20
C MET A 1 -5.71 -38.62 64.39
N LYS A 2 -5.35 -39.81 63.91
CA LYS A 2 -4.00 -40.40 64.09
C LYS A 2 -2.96 -39.68 63.22
N ILE A 3 -1.78 -39.35 63.76
CA ILE A 3 -0.65 -38.69 63.08
C ILE A 3 -0.20 -39.42 61.80
N GLY A 4 -0.32 -40.76 61.76
CA GLY A 4 -0.07 -41.55 60.55
C GLY A 4 -1.02 -41.25 59.37
N SER A 5 -2.23 -40.77 59.64
CA SER A 5 -3.19 -40.35 58.60
C SER A 5 -2.78 -39.04 57.96
N ILE A 6 -2.28 -38.09 58.75
CA ILE A 6 -1.85 -36.77 58.27
C ILE A 6 -0.60 -36.90 57.39
N ARG A 7 0.35 -37.77 57.77
CA ARG A 7 1.55 -38.05 56.95
C ARG A 7 1.19 -38.63 55.58
N LYS A 8 0.28 -39.59 55.52
CA LYS A 8 -0.20 -40.19 54.26
C LYS A 8 -0.91 -39.16 53.37
N ILE A 9 -1.69 -38.25 53.97
CA ILE A 9 -2.35 -37.17 53.22
C ILE A 9 -1.30 -36.21 52.65
N LEU A 10 -0.33 -35.75 53.45
CA LEU A 10 0.77 -34.89 53.00
C LEU A 10 1.60 -35.52 51.87
N GLU A 11 1.85 -36.82 51.93
CA GLU A 11 2.61 -37.55 50.91
C GLU A 11 1.85 -37.63 49.59
N ARG A 12 0.52 -37.86 49.62
CA ARG A 12 -0.34 -37.79 48.44
C ARG A 12 -0.33 -36.38 47.84
N TYR A 13 -0.50 -35.34 48.65
CA TYR A 13 -0.44 -33.95 48.16
C TYR A 13 0.93 -33.60 47.56
N ARG A 14 2.03 -34.06 48.16
CA ARG A 14 3.37 -33.89 47.58
C ARG A 14 3.52 -34.62 46.24
N LYS A 15 2.95 -35.81 46.11
CA LYS A 15 2.98 -36.57 44.85
C LYS A 15 2.17 -35.87 43.76
N TYR A 16 0.94 -35.46 44.05
CA TYR A 16 0.09 -34.72 43.10
C TYR A 16 0.72 -33.38 42.70
N SER A 17 1.20 -32.57 43.65
CA SER A 17 1.83 -31.29 43.32
C SER A 17 3.13 -31.41 42.52
N LYS A 18 3.86 -32.53 42.64
CA LYS A 18 5.03 -32.81 41.78
C LYS A 18 4.61 -33.19 40.37
N VAL A 19 3.58 -34.04 40.22
CA VAL A 19 3.05 -34.43 38.91
C VAL A 19 2.46 -33.24 38.17
N ASP A 20 1.73 -32.36 38.87
CA ASP A 20 1.11 -31.16 38.30
C ASP A 20 2.17 -30.15 37.82
N ARG A 21 3.22 -29.92 38.63
CA ARG A 21 4.37 -29.09 38.23
C ARG A 21 5.16 -29.65 37.06
N LEU A 22 5.32 -30.97 36.98
CA LEU A 22 5.96 -31.62 35.84
C LEU A 22 5.11 -31.47 34.57
N GLY A 23 3.78 -31.59 34.67
CA GLY A 23 2.85 -31.32 33.57
C GLY A 23 2.95 -29.88 33.06
N ILE A 24 2.86 -28.90 33.96
CA ILE A 24 2.98 -27.47 33.61
C ILE A 24 4.35 -27.15 32.98
N SER A 25 5.44 -27.67 33.55
CA SER A 25 6.79 -27.50 32.99
C SER A 25 6.93 -28.13 31.60
N THR A 26 6.29 -29.28 31.37
CA THR A 26 6.32 -29.96 30.07
C THR A 26 5.52 -29.18 29.02
N ASP A 27 4.35 -28.65 29.39
CA ASP A 27 3.52 -27.83 28.49
C ASP A 27 4.20 -26.48 28.16
N GLU A 28 4.84 -25.83 29.13
CA GLU A 28 5.63 -24.60 28.91
C GLU A 28 6.86 -24.85 28.02
N GLU A 29 7.56 -25.97 28.21
CA GLU A 29 8.68 -26.38 27.36
C GLU A 29 8.22 -26.70 25.94
N GLN A 30 7.10 -27.40 25.77
CA GLN A 30 6.50 -27.68 24.46
C GLN A 30 6.08 -26.40 23.75
N TYR A 31 5.41 -25.48 24.46
CA TYR A 31 5.02 -24.18 23.91
C TYR A 31 6.24 -23.35 23.51
N SER A 32 7.26 -23.30 24.37
CA SER A 32 8.53 -22.63 24.06
C SER A 32 9.21 -23.22 22.83
N GLN A 33 9.20 -24.55 22.69
CA GLN A 33 9.76 -25.23 21.53
C GLN A 33 8.95 -24.95 20.26
N GLN A 34 7.62 -24.95 20.34
CA GLN A 34 6.75 -24.58 19.23
C GLN A 34 7.03 -23.14 18.78
N MET A 35 7.11 -22.19 19.72
CA MET A 35 7.43 -20.79 19.41
C MET A 35 8.79 -20.63 18.74
N LYS A 36 9.82 -21.39 19.16
CA LYS A 36 11.13 -21.40 18.49
C LYS A 36 11.03 -21.88 17.05
N VAL A 37 10.25 -22.95 16.80
CA VAL A 37 10.03 -23.48 15.46
C VAL A 37 9.30 -22.45 14.59
N GLU A 38 8.24 -21.83 15.10
CA GLU A 38 7.50 -20.78 14.38
C GLU A 38 8.38 -19.57 14.05
N CYS A 39 9.19 -19.10 15.01
CA CYS A 39 10.16 -18.03 14.79
C CYS A 39 11.18 -18.40 13.70
N ALA A 40 11.71 -19.63 13.72
CA ALA A 40 12.65 -20.11 12.70
C ALA A 40 11.99 -20.17 11.31
N MET A 41 10.74 -20.62 11.23
CA MET A 41 9.97 -20.63 9.97
C MET A 41 9.75 -19.20 9.44
N MET A 42 9.40 -18.25 10.31
CA MET A 42 9.24 -16.85 9.93
C MET A 42 10.56 -16.25 9.45
N ALA A 43 11.66 -16.49 10.15
CA ALA A 43 12.98 -16.02 9.76
C ALA A 43 13.38 -16.53 8.36
N LYS A 44 13.18 -17.83 8.10
CA LYS A 44 13.41 -18.43 6.78
C LYS A 44 12.53 -17.82 5.70
N LYS A 45 11.26 -17.53 6.00
CA LYS A 45 10.35 -16.87 5.06
C LYS A 45 10.82 -15.45 4.72
N ILE A 46 11.28 -14.69 5.72
CA ILE A 46 11.83 -13.35 5.51
C ILE A 46 13.08 -13.41 4.63
N GLU A 47 13.97 -14.35 4.90
CA GLU A 47 15.19 -14.55 4.10
C GLU A 47 14.87 -14.87 2.64
N HIS A 48 13.93 -15.80 2.41
CA HIS A 48 13.47 -16.13 1.06
C HIS A 48 12.89 -14.91 0.33
N LEU A 49 12.05 -14.12 1.00
CA LEU A 49 11.48 -12.90 0.42
C LEU A 49 12.55 -11.86 0.08
N ARG A 50 13.55 -11.68 0.95
CA ARG A 50 14.67 -10.76 0.70
C ARG A 50 15.51 -11.22 -0.48
N LEU A 51 15.82 -12.51 -0.58
CA LEU A 51 16.54 -13.07 -1.72
C LEU A 51 15.75 -12.88 -3.02
N SER A 52 14.46 -13.18 -3.00
CA SER A 52 13.57 -12.96 -4.16
C SER A 52 13.55 -11.49 -4.59
N GLN A 53 13.47 -10.56 -3.63
CA GLN A 53 13.55 -9.13 -3.91
C GLN A 53 14.87 -8.75 -4.59
N ARG A 54 16.02 -9.19 -4.05
CA ARG A 54 17.34 -8.93 -4.64
C ARG A 54 17.44 -9.47 -6.07
N LYS A 55 16.97 -10.70 -6.29
CA LYS A 55 16.90 -11.31 -7.64
C LYS A 55 16.06 -10.47 -8.61
N LEU A 56 14.88 -10.01 -8.20
CA LEU A 56 14.03 -9.12 -9.01
C LEU A 56 14.70 -7.76 -9.30
N MET A 57 15.62 -7.32 -8.44
CA MET A 57 16.43 -6.11 -8.63
C MET A 57 17.69 -6.35 -9.48
N GLY A 58 17.91 -7.57 -9.97
CA GLY A 58 19.07 -7.93 -10.78
C GLY A 58 20.32 -8.29 -9.97
N GLU A 59 20.19 -8.51 -8.66
CA GLU A 59 21.29 -8.86 -7.76
C GLU A 59 21.35 -10.38 -7.53
N GLU A 60 22.54 -10.90 -7.18
CA GLU A 60 22.76 -12.32 -6.80
C GLU A 60 22.26 -13.36 -7.83
N LEU A 61 22.26 -12.99 -9.12
CA LEU A 61 21.76 -13.84 -10.22
C LEU A 61 22.71 -14.96 -10.65
N SER A 62 23.96 -14.96 -10.18
CA SER A 62 24.99 -15.95 -10.56
C SER A 62 24.62 -17.40 -10.21
N SER A 63 23.69 -17.58 -9.27
CA SER A 63 23.20 -18.90 -8.83
C SER A 63 21.88 -19.32 -9.47
N CYS A 64 21.27 -18.47 -10.30
CA CYS A 64 19.99 -18.75 -10.95
C CYS A 64 20.15 -19.68 -12.16
N SER A 65 19.20 -20.59 -12.35
CA SER A 65 19.08 -21.35 -13.59
C SER A 65 18.54 -20.47 -14.73
N ILE A 66 18.54 -21.00 -15.96
CA ILE A 66 17.96 -20.31 -17.11
C ILE A 66 16.45 -20.14 -16.91
N GLU A 67 15.78 -21.16 -16.36
CA GLU A 67 14.36 -21.14 -16.06
C GLU A 67 14.02 -20.06 -15.01
N ASP A 68 14.81 -19.98 -13.94
CA ASP A 68 14.66 -18.93 -12.91
C ASP A 68 14.77 -17.53 -13.52
N LEU A 69 15.76 -17.32 -14.40
CA LEU A 69 15.96 -16.04 -15.07
C LEU A 69 14.81 -15.68 -16.01
N GLN A 70 14.27 -16.65 -16.75
CA GLN A 70 13.09 -16.46 -17.60
C GLN A 70 11.86 -16.11 -16.76
N GLU A 71 11.67 -16.73 -15.59
CA GLU A 71 10.57 -16.38 -14.70
C GLU A 71 10.71 -14.94 -14.20
N ILE A 72 11.89 -14.55 -13.72
CA ILE A 72 12.20 -13.18 -13.28
C ILE A 72 11.92 -12.17 -14.40
N GLU A 73 12.39 -12.44 -15.61
CA GLU A 73 12.16 -11.59 -16.77
C GLU A 73 10.66 -11.42 -17.04
N ASN A 74 9.90 -12.53 -17.10
CA ASN A 74 8.47 -12.51 -17.35
C ASN A 74 7.69 -11.72 -16.28
N GLN A 75 8.07 -11.87 -15.01
CA GLN A 75 7.49 -11.11 -13.90
C GLN A 75 7.76 -9.61 -14.04
N LEU A 76 8.99 -9.22 -14.41
CA LEU A 76 9.37 -7.82 -14.61
C LEU A 76 8.66 -7.21 -15.82
N ILE A 77 8.60 -7.91 -16.96
CA ILE A 77 7.90 -7.45 -18.16
C ILE A 77 6.42 -7.19 -17.86
N THR A 78 5.77 -8.15 -17.20
CA THR A 78 4.33 -8.08 -16.89
C THR A 78 4.03 -6.95 -15.91
N SER A 79 4.78 -6.85 -14.81
CA SER A 79 4.59 -5.80 -13.81
C SER A 79 4.87 -4.41 -14.39
N LEU A 80 5.94 -4.25 -15.18
CA LEU A 80 6.27 -2.99 -15.84
C LEU A 80 5.19 -2.56 -16.84
N ARG A 81 4.61 -3.51 -17.58
CA ARG A 81 3.47 -3.24 -18.47
C ARG A 81 2.28 -2.68 -17.69
N HIS A 82 1.92 -3.28 -16.56
CA HIS A 82 0.84 -2.77 -15.71
C HIS A 82 1.12 -1.38 -15.16
N VAL A 83 2.34 -1.13 -14.67
CA VAL A 83 2.75 0.20 -14.18
C VAL A 83 2.66 1.25 -15.27
N ARG A 84 3.18 0.96 -16.47
CA ARG A 84 3.12 1.86 -17.63
C ARG A 84 1.67 2.14 -18.02
N LEU A 85 0.84 1.11 -18.13
CA LEU A 85 -0.58 1.26 -18.49
C LEU A 85 -1.30 2.19 -17.50
N ARG A 86 -1.13 1.95 -16.19
CA ARG A 86 -1.75 2.77 -15.14
C ARG A 86 -1.26 4.21 -15.17
N LYS A 87 0.05 4.43 -15.33
CA LYS A 87 0.63 5.78 -15.47
C LYS A 87 0.05 6.50 -16.69
N SER A 88 -0.01 5.84 -17.85
CA SER A 88 -0.59 6.43 -19.06
C SER A 88 -2.07 6.77 -18.90
N GLN A 89 -2.85 5.91 -18.24
CA GLN A 89 -4.26 6.19 -17.94
C GLN A 89 -4.41 7.43 -17.05
N LEU A 90 -3.63 7.51 -15.97
CA LEU A 90 -3.65 8.63 -15.04
C LEU A 90 -3.25 9.94 -15.73
N PHE A 91 -2.19 9.94 -16.54
CA PHE A 91 -1.76 11.13 -17.27
C PHE A 91 -2.80 11.58 -18.30
N ARG A 92 -3.46 10.65 -19.00
CA ARG A 92 -4.56 11.00 -19.91
C ARG A 92 -5.70 11.70 -19.16
N GLN A 93 -6.08 11.18 -18.00
CA GLN A 93 -7.11 11.81 -17.15
C GLN A 93 -6.70 13.21 -16.71
N GLN A 94 -5.46 13.39 -16.24
CA GLN A 94 -4.95 14.70 -15.84
C GLN A 94 -4.92 15.70 -17.01
N ILE A 95 -4.44 15.27 -18.18
CA ILE A 95 -4.43 16.11 -19.40
C ILE A 95 -5.85 16.53 -19.76
N GLN A 96 -6.82 15.61 -19.72
CA GLN A 96 -8.22 15.92 -20.04
C GLN A 96 -8.82 16.92 -19.05
N GLN A 97 -8.56 16.75 -17.74
CA GLN A 97 -9.00 17.68 -16.71
C GLN A 97 -8.42 19.08 -16.91
N LEU A 98 -7.12 19.18 -17.21
CA LEU A 98 -6.46 20.45 -17.46
C LEU A 98 -6.99 21.12 -18.73
N LYS A 99 -7.17 20.37 -19.82
CA LYS A 99 -7.79 20.88 -21.06
C LYS A 99 -9.21 21.41 -20.80
N HIS A 100 -10.01 20.70 -20.03
CA HIS A 100 -11.36 21.13 -19.69
C HIS A 100 -11.38 22.37 -18.78
N LYS A 101 -10.44 22.48 -17.83
CA LYS A 101 -10.30 23.68 -16.98
C LYS A 101 -9.87 24.90 -17.80
N CYS A 102 -8.83 24.75 -18.61
CA CYS A 102 -8.34 25.81 -19.49
C CYS A 102 -9.41 26.26 -20.48
N GLY A 103 -10.10 25.32 -21.14
CA GLY A 103 -11.18 25.62 -22.06
C GLY A 103 -12.30 26.44 -21.42
N ARG A 104 -12.72 26.09 -20.20
CA ARG A 104 -13.72 26.86 -19.44
C ARG A 104 -13.23 28.27 -19.09
N THR A 105 -11.98 28.41 -18.64
CA THR A 105 -11.40 29.72 -18.33
C THR A 105 -11.34 30.61 -19.56
N VAL A 106 -10.89 30.07 -20.70
CA VAL A 106 -10.84 30.81 -21.98
C VAL A 106 -12.24 31.20 -22.45
N GLN A 107 -13.21 30.28 -22.37
CA GLN A 107 -14.60 30.59 -22.71
C GLN A 107 -15.17 31.70 -21.84
N TRP A 108 -14.93 31.64 -20.54
CA TRP A 108 -15.39 32.66 -19.60
C TRP A 108 -14.76 34.03 -19.87
N GLN A 109 -13.44 34.07 -20.11
CA GLN A 109 -12.74 35.30 -20.50
C GLN A 109 -13.31 35.89 -21.79
N ASN A 110 -13.51 35.06 -22.81
CA ASN A 110 -14.08 35.51 -24.09
C ASN A 110 -15.50 36.07 -23.92
N GLN A 111 -16.34 35.46 -23.10
CA GLN A 111 -17.69 35.97 -22.80
C GLN A 111 -17.63 37.31 -22.06
N TRP A 112 -16.73 37.42 -21.08
CA TRP A 112 -16.52 38.66 -20.33
C TRP A 112 -16.06 39.80 -21.23
N THR A 113 -15.08 39.55 -22.12
CA THR A 113 -14.57 40.55 -23.06
C THR A 113 -15.66 41.02 -24.01
N LYS A 114 -16.46 40.09 -24.58
CA LYS A 114 -17.60 40.44 -25.45
C LYS A 114 -18.63 41.32 -24.74
N HIS A 115 -18.92 41.03 -23.47
CA HIS A 115 -19.84 41.86 -22.69
C HIS A 115 -19.28 43.27 -22.49
N LYS A 116 -17.98 43.39 -22.19
CA LYS A 116 -17.29 44.68 -22.04
C LYS A 116 -17.26 45.50 -23.33
N GLU A 117 -17.00 44.85 -24.46
CA GLU A 117 -17.04 45.50 -25.78
C GLU A 117 -18.43 46.06 -26.08
N ALA A 118 -19.50 45.30 -25.79
CA ALA A 118 -20.88 45.75 -26.00
C ALA A 118 -21.25 46.94 -25.10
N GLU A 119 -20.80 46.98 -23.84
CA GLU A 119 -20.99 48.14 -22.95
C GLU A 119 -20.34 49.40 -23.55
N VAL A 120 -19.08 49.30 -23.97
CA VAL A 120 -18.34 50.43 -24.57
C VAL A 120 -19.00 50.90 -25.87
N GLU A 121 -19.47 49.99 -26.73
CA GLU A 121 -20.18 50.34 -27.96
C GLU A 121 -21.49 51.09 -27.67
N THR A 122 -22.23 50.67 -26.64
CA THR A 122 -23.45 51.39 -26.22
C THR A 122 -23.14 52.78 -25.67
N GLU A 123 -22.07 52.97 -24.91
CA GLU A 123 -21.63 54.27 -24.39
C GLU A 123 -21.20 55.22 -25.52
N LEU A 124 -20.41 54.73 -26.49
CA LEU A 124 -20.04 55.47 -27.70
C LEU A 124 -21.26 55.91 -28.51
N ARG A 125 -22.29 55.05 -28.62
CA ARG A 125 -23.51 55.36 -29.37
C ARG A 125 -24.40 56.39 -28.67
N ILE A 126 -24.39 56.43 -27.34
CA ILE A 126 -25.11 57.43 -26.54
C ILE A 126 -24.34 58.77 -26.52
N GLY A 127 -23.00 58.74 -26.64
CA GLY A 127 -22.13 59.91 -26.52
C GLY A 127 -21.92 60.77 -27.78
N LEU A 128 -22.37 60.35 -28.97
CA LEU A 128 -22.25 61.17 -30.20
C LEU A 128 -23.44 62.14 -30.32
N PRO A 129 -23.24 63.47 -30.25
CA PRO A 129 -24.31 64.42 -30.51
C PRO A 129 -24.78 64.27 -31.96
N GLN A 130 -26.09 64.18 -32.16
CA GLN A 130 -26.69 64.29 -33.49
C GLN A 130 -26.41 65.70 -34.01
N ASN A 131 -25.32 65.89 -34.76
CA ASN A 131 -25.07 67.11 -35.51
C ASN A 131 -26.12 67.19 -36.62
N GLN A 132 -27.26 67.80 -36.30
CA GLN A 132 -28.20 68.31 -37.28
C GLN A 132 -27.59 69.60 -37.83
N CYS A 133 -26.89 69.50 -38.97
CA CYS A 133 -26.54 70.67 -39.78
C CYS A 133 -27.80 71.15 -40.52
N SER A 134 -28.15 72.41 -40.31
CA SER A 134 -29.07 73.21 -41.12
C SER A 134 -28.29 74.17 -42.02
#